data_AF-A0A833ENU5-F1
#
_entry.id   AF-A0A833ENU5-F1
#
_cell.length_a   1.000
_cell.length_b   1.000
_cell.length_c   1.000
_cell.angle_alpha   90.00
_cell.angle_beta   90.00
_cell.angle_gamma   90.00
#
_symmetry.space_group_name_H-M   'P 1'
#
loop_
_entity.id
_entity.type
_entity.pdbx_description
1 polymer ?
#
loop_
_entity_poly.entity_id
_entity_poly.type
_entity_poly.pdbx_seq_one_letter_code
_entity_poly.pdbx_strand_id
1 'polypeptide(L)' 'MPVNWTWRKSEEKPKKNDRYRQQHVNHHMVFYRVTTEKIIIVRVLGESMDYKRHIK' A
#
# COMPACT_ATOMS: atom_id res chain seq x y z
N MET A 1 12.88 43.11 -6.29
CA MET A 1 13.36 41.83 -6.83
C MET A 1 12.31 40.76 -6.56
N PRO A 2 11.73 40.07 -7.56
CA PRO A 2 10.69 39.09 -7.29
C PRO A 2 11.30 37.72 -6.97
N VAL A 3 10.83 37.10 -5.88
CA VAL A 3 11.17 35.71 -5.51
C VAL A 3 10.56 34.77 -6.53
N ASN A 4 11.40 33.96 -7.18
CA ASN A 4 10.99 32.99 -8.17
C ASN A 4 10.64 31.67 -7.46
N TRP A 5 9.35 31.43 -7.23
CA TRP A 5 8.82 30.20 -6.62
C TRP A 5 8.75 29.09 -7.67
N THR A 6 9.84 28.35 -7.88
CA THR A 6 9.80 27.16 -8.75
C THR A 6 9.49 25.92 -7.92
N TRP A 7 8.29 25.36 -8.14
CA TRP A 7 7.89 24.07 -7.61
C TRP A 7 8.73 22.96 -8.26
N ARG A 8 9.87 22.62 -7.66
CA ARG A 8 10.62 21.42 -8.06
C ARG A 8 9.86 20.21 -7.52
N LYS A 9 8.90 19.68 -8.29
CA LYS A 9 8.34 18.34 -8.02
C LYS A 9 9.52 17.38 -7.99
N SER A 10 9.82 16.79 -6.84
CA SER A 10 10.70 15.63 -6.78
C SER A 10 10.01 14.53 -7.60
N GLU A 11 10.51 14.28 -8.80
CA GLU A 11 10.09 13.15 -9.64
C GLU A 11 10.66 11.83 -9.07
N GLU A 12 10.40 11.57 -7.79
CA GLU A 12 10.69 10.27 -7.22
C GLU A 12 9.66 9.29 -7.80
N LYS A 13 10.03 8.64 -8.91
CA LYS A 13 9.16 7.67 -9.57
C LYS A 13 8.77 6.61 -8.55
N PRO A 14 7.47 6.30 -8.37
CA PRO A 14 7.05 5.29 -7.43
C PRO A 14 7.77 3.98 -7.76
N LYS A 15 8.54 3.49 -6.79
CA LYS A 15 9.32 2.25 -6.91
C LYS A 15 8.34 1.15 -7.34
N LYS A 16 8.59 0.52 -8.49
CA LYS A 16 7.67 -0.40 -9.22
C LYS A 16 7.07 -1.55 -8.38
N ASN A 17 7.61 -1.80 -7.18
CA ASN A 17 7.20 -2.85 -6.24
C ASN A 17 6.30 -2.38 -5.08
N ASP A 18 5.90 -1.11 -5.01
CA ASP A 18 4.99 -0.63 -3.94
C ASP A 18 3.52 -0.97 -4.24
N ARG A 19 3.25 -2.22 -4.64
CA ARG A 19 1.89 -2.73 -4.79
C ARG A 19 1.48 -3.44 -3.50
N TYR A 20 0.27 -3.15 -3.04
CA TYR A 20 -0.35 -3.91 -1.98
C TYR A 20 -0.51 -5.37 -2.41
N ARG A 21 -0.15 -6.28 -1.51
CA ARG A 21 -0.26 -7.72 -1.64
C ARG A 21 -1.23 -8.21 -0.59
N GLN A 22 -1.89 -9.31 -0.91
CA GLN A 22 -2.79 -10.01 0.01
C GLN A 22 -2.30 -11.45 0.17
N GLN A 23 -2.39 -11.97 1.38
CA GLN A 23 -2.08 -13.36 1.68
C GLN A 23 -3.11 -13.92 2.64
N HIS A 24 -3.55 -15.14 2.35
CA HIS A 24 -4.47 -15.87 3.20
C HIS A 24 -3.67 -16.79 4.13
N VAL A 25 -3.91 -16.68 5.44
CA VAL A 25 -3.25 -17.48 6.48
C VAL A 25 -4.33 -17.95 7.45
N ASN A 26 -4.57 -19.26 7.50
CA ASN A 26 -5.66 -19.88 8.26
C ASN A 26 -7.00 -19.20 7.95
N HIS A 27 -7.64 -18.60 8.95
CA HIS A 27 -8.89 -17.86 8.85
C HIS A 27 -8.68 -16.34 8.79
N HIS A 28 -7.50 -15.89 8.34
CA HIS A 28 -7.15 -14.49 8.28
C HIS A 28 -6.62 -14.06 6.91
N MET A 29 -7.07 -12.90 6.45
CA MET A 29 -6.58 -12.22 5.27
C MET A 29 -5.64 -11.09 5.67
N VAL A 30 -4.38 -11.20 5.27
CA VAL A 30 -3.32 -10.25 5.59
C VAL A 30 -3.05 -9.38 4.36
N PHE A 31 -3.22 -8.07 4.51
CA PHE A 31 -2.83 -7.06 3.53
C PHE A 31 -1.49 -6.45 3.93
N TYR A 32 -0.53 -6.50 3.03
CA TYR A 32 0.82 -5.99 3.29
C TYR A 32 1.42 -5.39 2.03
N ARG A 33 2.50 -4.63 2.20
CA ARG A 33 3.33 -4.15 1.09
C ARG A 33 4.79 -4.42 1.40
N VAL A 34 5.57 -4.65 0.35
CA VAL A 34 7.00 -4.94 0.46
C VAL A 34 7.76 -3.73 -0.02
N THR A 35 8.52 -3.10 0.88
CA THR A 35 9.50 -2.10 0.50
C THR A 35 10.86 -2.77 0.26
N THR A 36 11.89 -2.00 -0.12
CA THR A 36 13.22 -2.58 -0.33
C THR A 36 13.90 -3.12 0.93
N GLU A 37 13.42 -2.73 2.11
CA GLU A 37 14.09 -3.04 3.39
C GLU A 37 13.19 -3.83 4.35
N LYS A 38 11.86 -3.73 4.19
CA LYS A 38 10.93 -4.33 5.15
C LYS A 38 9.59 -4.68 4.54
N ILE A 39 8.90 -5.58 5.23
CA ILE A 39 7.50 -5.92 4.96
C ILE A 39 6.64 -5.07 5.91
N ILE A 40 5.71 -4.32 5.36
CA ILE A 40 4.77 -3.49 6.13
C ILE A 40 3.41 -4.18 6.09
N ILE A 41 2.97 -4.72 7.22
CA ILE A 41 1.62 -5.27 7.38
C ILE A 41 0.67 -4.10 7.61
N VAL A 42 -0.31 -3.96 6.72
CA VAL A 42 -1.25 -2.82 6.69
C VAL A 42 -2.53 -3.18 7.44
N ARG A 43 -3.01 -4.41 7.27
CA ARG A 43 -4.24 -4.89 7.91
C ARG A 43 -4.25 -6.41 8.01
N VAL A 44 -4.83 -6.91 9.10
CA VAL A 44 -5.17 -8.33 9.26
C VAL A 44 -6.68 -8.39 9.48
N LEU A 45 -7.40 -9.04 8.58
CA LEU A 45 -8.83 -9.27 8.66
C LEU A 45 -9.07 -10.73 9.03
N GLY A 46 -10.01 -11.03 9.92
CA GLY A 46 -10.57 -12.39 10.03
C GLY A 46 -11.51 -12.66 8.86
N GLU A 47 -11.64 -13.93 8.45
CA GLU A 47 -12.60 -14.37 7.43
C GLU A 47 -14.05 -14.00 7.77
N SER A 48 -14.37 -13.90 9.07
CA SER A 48 -15.68 -13.43 9.55
C SER A 48 -15.93 -11.94 9.27
N MET A 49 -14.90 -11.17 8.93
CA MET A 49 -15.04 -9.84 8.36
C MET A 49 -15.24 -9.99 6.85
N ASP A 50 -16.50 -9.91 6.47
CA ASP A 50 -17.07 -10.04 5.12
C ASP A 50 -16.23 -9.31 4.04
N TYR A 51 -15.22 -9.99 3.48
CA TYR A 51 -14.38 -9.51 2.36
C TYR A 51 -15.22 -9.29 1.08
N LYS A 52 -16.41 -9.91 0.99
CA LYS A 52 -17.31 -9.85 -0.17
C LYS A 52 -17.93 -8.48 -0.42
N ARG A 53 -17.68 -7.47 0.43
CA ARG A 53 -18.45 -6.22 0.40
C ARG A 53 -18.08 -5.22 -0.71
N HIS A 54 -17.20 -5.55 -1.66
CA HIS A 54 -16.89 -4.61 -2.75
C HIS A 54 -16.53 -5.30 -4.08
N ILE A 55 -17.46 -6.07 -4.64
CA ILE A 55 -17.55 -6.29 -6.08
C ILE A 55 -19.03 -6.14 -6.47
N LYS A 56 -19.41 -4.94 -6.90
CA LYS A 56 -20.58 -4.68 -7.72
C LYS A 56 -20.22 -3.65 -8.78
#